data_AF-G0EY16-F1
#
_entry.id   AF-G0EY16-F1
#
_cell.length_a   1.000
_cell.length_b   1.000
_cell.length_c   1.000
_cell.angle_alpha   90.00
_cell.angle_beta   90.00
_cell.angle_gamma   90.00
#
_symmetry.space_group_name_H-M   'P 1'
#
loop_
_entity.id
_entity.type
_entity.pdbx_description
1 polymer ?
#
loop_
_entity_poly.entity_id
_entity_poly.type
_entity_poly.pdbx_seq_one_letter_code
_entity_poly.pdbx_strand_id
1 'polypeptide(L)'
;MTIFLRLLTEKDKQNALANAVRNGGENVFEVDAASFCQIPGVPFAYWVSDRIRLMFKTHRPFKSEERLATRGASTCDDFRYVRVWWEAAERQGKSKCRWVPFTKGGSFSRFYSDIQQVVDWDDVRETFRGFVGRPGRWLDRPEALDYYFRPALTWPLRGISFSAQLVPKGCIFSVGGKVALAPKGELLALAGIFNSGPLDHLVRLFAGKVGGVQYETGLINQLPIPKINENTSEELSCLAKRGWSIRRSLDSVIETSHAFLLPAAIRGRLGEFSPATVELELKVIQAKVDAIAFDLYGLTEADCLTLSQIRECFGGEEDSQGGDEDESNSEDEKGSEIDLPSTDTLLSWAVGVAFGRFDWRLATGEREAPSEPEPFDPLPAKSPGMLPDGATPFHAHAGILVDDPGHPNDLARLMEEALVRVDAPVPFDVRRWLQRDFFAFHLQRYSKSRRKAPIYWPLATTSGSYTLWVYYPSLSSQTLYTAINDFIEPKLKQVGNDVVALRNKGAARSREEEKQFESLQTFELELMELRDTLLKLAPTYKPNRDDGVQITAAPLWPLFRYKPWQKVIKDTWAKLEKGDFNWAHLAMNYWPECVREKCKSDKSLAIAHGLEDLYVEPEGQPKKARDRKKVGGAE
;
A
#
# COMPACT_ATOMS: atom_id res chain seq x y z
N MET A 1 33.36 -39.65 -2.87
CA MET A 1 32.58 -38.86 -3.84
C MET A 1 31.25 -39.54 -4.09
N THR A 2 30.16 -38.78 -4.12
CA THR A 2 28.80 -39.22 -4.35
C THR A 2 28.33 -38.65 -5.69
N ILE A 3 27.67 -39.47 -6.50
CA ILE A 3 27.17 -39.07 -7.82
C ILE A 3 25.71 -38.60 -7.68
N PHE A 4 25.45 -37.39 -8.15
CA PHE A 4 24.11 -36.79 -8.25
C PHE A 4 23.72 -36.67 -9.72
N LEU A 5 22.50 -37.11 -10.04
CA LEU A 5 21.96 -37.08 -11.40
C LEU A 5 20.75 -36.14 -11.43
N ARG A 6 20.83 -35.07 -12.22
CA ARG A 6 19.76 -34.07 -12.33
C ARG A 6 18.91 -34.36 -13.55
N LEU A 7 17.68 -34.82 -13.33
CA LEU A 7 16.72 -35.16 -14.39
C LEU A 7 15.34 -34.48 -14.17
N LEU A 8 15.32 -33.34 -13.48
CA LEU A 8 14.08 -32.68 -13.07
C LEU A 8 13.28 -32.11 -14.26
N THR A 9 13.98 -31.66 -15.30
CA THR A 9 13.43 -31.04 -16.51
C THR A 9 13.19 -32.04 -17.65
N GLU A 10 13.65 -33.29 -17.50
CA GLU A 10 13.56 -34.30 -18.55
C GLU A 10 12.16 -34.91 -18.61
N LYS A 11 11.57 -34.93 -19.82
CA LYS A 11 10.26 -35.57 -20.07
C LYS A 11 10.38 -37.10 -20.01
N ASP A 12 11.42 -37.66 -20.62
CA ASP A 12 11.73 -39.10 -20.58
C ASP A 12 12.90 -39.38 -19.63
N LYS A 13 12.57 -39.42 -18.33
CA LYS A 13 13.55 -39.64 -17.26
C LYS A 13 14.24 -41.00 -17.35
N GLN A 14 13.60 -42.00 -17.94
CA GLN A 14 14.16 -43.36 -18.03
C GLN A 14 15.35 -43.39 -18.98
N ASN A 15 15.18 -42.88 -20.20
CA ASN A 15 16.27 -42.81 -21.19
C ASN A 15 17.36 -41.82 -20.75
N ALA A 16 16.97 -40.68 -20.17
CA ALA A 16 17.92 -39.71 -19.67
C ALA A 16 18.78 -40.27 -18.51
N LEU A 17 18.18 -41.04 -17.60
CA LEU A 17 18.92 -41.73 -16.53
C LEU A 17 19.88 -42.78 -17.10
N ALA A 18 19.42 -43.62 -18.02
CA ALA A 18 20.26 -44.66 -18.63
C ALA A 18 21.46 -44.06 -19.37
N ASN A 19 21.27 -42.95 -20.08
CA ASN A 19 22.34 -42.21 -20.75
C ASN A 19 23.31 -41.57 -19.75
N ALA A 20 22.81 -40.90 -18.72
CA ALA A 20 23.63 -40.24 -17.70
C ALA A 20 24.53 -41.24 -16.95
N VAL A 21 24.02 -42.44 -16.65
CA VAL A 21 24.79 -43.50 -15.99
C VAL A 21 25.84 -44.12 -16.92
N ARG A 22 25.53 -44.29 -18.21
CA ARG A 22 26.42 -44.97 -19.17
C ARG A 22 27.52 -44.08 -19.72
N ASN A 23 27.16 -42.84 -20.07
CA ASN A 23 28.01 -41.95 -20.86
C ASN A 23 28.45 -40.70 -20.10
N GLY A 24 27.93 -40.47 -18.88
CA GLY A 24 28.06 -39.20 -18.19
C GLY A 24 27.26 -38.09 -18.88
N GLY A 25 27.64 -36.83 -18.61
CA GLY A 25 27.06 -35.64 -19.25
C GLY A 25 26.92 -34.46 -18.30
N GLU A 26 26.38 -33.35 -18.79
CA GLU A 26 26.19 -32.09 -18.03
C GLU A 26 25.20 -32.24 -16.84
N ASN A 27 24.39 -33.30 -16.86
CA ASN A 27 23.42 -33.63 -15.80
C ASN A 27 24.01 -34.52 -14.68
N VAL A 28 25.31 -34.87 -14.75
CA VAL A 28 26.01 -35.72 -13.79
C VAL A 28 26.98 -34.89 -12.95
N PHE A 29 26.80 -34.93 -11.63
CA PHE A 29 27.60 -34.16 -10.68
C PHE A 29 28.29 -35.10 -9.71
N GLU A 30 29.61 -35.03 -9.61
CA GLU A 30 30.39 -35.77 -8.63
C GLU A 30 30.80 -34.84 -7.49
N VAL A 31 30.28 -35.09 -6.29
CA VAL A 31 30.45 -34.20 -5.13
C VAL A 31 30.70 -35.00 -3.86
N ASP A 32 31.61 -34.54 -3.01
CA ASP A 32 31.80 -35.11 -1.68
C ASP A 32 30.61 -34.72 -0.78
N ALA A 33 29.86 -35.71 -0.28
CA ALA A 33 28.69 -35.46 0.56
C ALA A 33 29.03 -34.68 1.84
N ALA A 34 30.26 -34.79 2.35
CA ALA A 34 30.70 -34.01 3.52
C ALA A 34 30.78 -32.50 3.23
N SER A 35 30.90 -32.09 1.95
CA SER A 35 30.95 -30.68 1.56
C SER A 35 29.61 -29.96 1.77
N PHE A 36 28.48 -30.65 1.84
CA PHE A 36 27.18 -30.02 2.10
C PHE A 36 27.08 -29.45 3.52
N CYS A 37 27.84 -29.98 4.47
CA CYS A 37 27.94 -29.44 5.83
C CYS A 37 28.59 -28.05 5.87
N GLN A 38 29.10 -27.54 4.75
CA GLN A 38 29.62 -26.17 4.65
C GLN A 38 28.50 -25.13 4.59
N ILE A 39 27.32 -25.47 4.07
CA ILE A 39 26.17 -24.56 4.03
C ILE A 39 25.28 -24.82 5.26
N PRO A 40 24.87 -23.77 6.01
CA PRO A 40 23.91 -23.91 7.09
C PRO A 40 22.60 -24.58 6.64
N GLY A 41 22.05 -25.47 7.47
CA GLY A 41 20.87 -26.29 7.09
C GLY A 41 21.19 -27.48 6.17
N VAL A 42 22.45 -27.63 5.73
CA VAL A 42 22.97 -28.78 4.97
C VAL A 42 22.15 -29.12 3.71
N PRO A 43 21.82 -28.15 2.83
CA PRO A 43 21.17 -28.45 1.56
C PRO A 43 22.08 -29.27 0.65
N PHE A 44 21.51 -30.20 -0.12
CA PHE A 44 22.23 -30.99 -1.13
C PHE A 44 22.48 -30.15 -2.40
N ALA A 45 23.21 -29.05 -2.25
CA ALA A 45 23.62 -28.14 -3.32
C ALA A 45 24.77 -28.75 -4.15
N TYR A 46 24.50 -29.88 -4.80
CA TYR A 46 25.48 -30.64 -5.59
C TYR A 46 25.89 -29.93 -6.90
N TRP A 47 25.07 -28.99 -7.37
CA TRP A 47 25.26 -28.31 -8.65
C TRP A 47 26.13 -27.06 -8.59
N VAL A 48 26.48 -26.61 -7.39
CA VAL A 48 27.37 -25.45 -7.23
C VAL A 48 28.81 -25.89 -7.05
N SER A 49 29.75 -25.00 -7.38
CA SER A 49 31.16 -25.24 -7.14
C SER A 49 31.47 -25.31 -5.64
N ASP A 50 32.57 -25.99 -5.29
CA ASP A 50 33.03 -26.04 -3.89
C ASP A 50 33.38 -24.66 -3.34
N ARG A 51 33.83 -23.75 -4.22
CA ARG A 51 34.07 -22.35 -3.91
C ARG A 51 32.81 -21.67 -3.33
N ILE A 52 31.66 -21.84 -3.97
CA ILE A 52 30.38 -21.26 -3.51
C ILE A 52 29.98 -21.82 -2.15
N ARG A 53 30.16 -23.13 -1.91
CA ARG A 53 29.87 -23.74 -0.60
C ARG A 53 30.82 -23.20 0.48
N LEU A 54 32.10 -23.03 0.14
CA LEU A 54 33.13 -22.55 1.06
C LEU A 54 32.89 -21.10 1.50
N MET A 55 32.17 -20.29 0.73
CA MET A 55 31.81 -18.90 1.08
C MET A 55 31.08 -18.79 2.42
N PHE A 56 30.24 -19.77 2.75
CA PHE A 56 29.51 -19.82 4.02
C PHE A 56 30.42 -20.06 5.24
N LYS A 57 31.66 -20.54 5.01
CA LYS A 57 32.68 -20.67 6.05
C LYS A 57 33.67 -19.52 6.05
N THR A 58 34.05 -19.00 4.88
CA THR A 58 35.10 -17.95 4.77
C THR A 58 34.58 -16.56 5.14
N HIS A 59 33.34 -16.26 4.78
CA HIS A 59 32.69 -15.00 5.11
C HIS A 59 31.86 -15.11 6.38
N ARG A 60 31.69 -13.99 7.07
CA ARG A 60 30.85 -13.95 8.27
C ARG A 60 29.37 -13.98 7.87
N PRO A 61 28.52 -14.67 8.64
CA PRO A 61 27.08 -14.57 8.43
C PRO A 61 26.61 -13.13 8.63
N PHE A 62 25.48 -12.77 8.02
CA PHE A 62 24.85 -11.46 8.20
C PHE A 62 24.59 -11.17 9.66
N LYS A 63 24.06 -12.15 10.40
CA LYS A 63 23.82 -12.03 11.83
C LYS A 63 25.15 -11.85 12.58
N SER A 64 25.26 -10.73 13.29
CA SER A 64 26.39 -10.41 14.16
C SER A 64 25.89 -9.67 15.39
N GLU A 65 26.78 -9.11 16.21
CA GLU A 65 26.39 -8.31 17.38
C GLU A 65 25.62 -7.04 16.99
N GLU A 66 25.93 -6.45 15.83
CA GLU A 66 25.35 -5.18 15.36
C GLU A 66 24.34 -5.34 14.22
N ARG A 67 24.24 -6.55 13.63
CA ARG A 67 23.38 -6.84 12.48
C ARG A 67 22.39 -7.96 12.77
N LEU A 68 21.13 -7.73 12.43
CA LEU A 68 20.05 -8.69 12.70
C LEU A 68 18.95 -8.61 11.65
N ALA A 69 18.62 -9.74 11.04
CA ALA A 69 17.37 -9.90 10.31
C ALA A 69 16.28 -10.34 11.29
N THR A 70 15.17 -9.59 11.35
CA THR A 70 14.06 -9.84 12.28
C THR A 70 12.71 -9.51 11.62
N ARG A 71 11.62 -9.87 12.32
CA ARG A 71 10.24 -9.60 11.92
C ARG A 71 9.54 -8.81 13.01
N GLY A 72 8.52 -8.05 12.64
CA GLY A 72 7.69 -7.34 13.61
C GLY A 72 6.50 -8.18 14.05
N ALA A 73 5.65 -7.57 14.86
CA ALA A 73 4.41 -8.20 15.31
C ALA A 73 3.33 -8.21 14.21
N SER A 74 2.40 -9.17 14.32
CA SER A 74 1.15 -9.13 13.55
C SER A 74 0.19 -8.15 14.19
N THR A 75 -0.53 -7.40 13.37
CA THR A 75 -1.67 -6.56 13.79
C THR A 75 -2.88 -7.41 14.17
N CYS A 76 -2.96 -8.66 13.70
CA CYS A 76 -4.08 -9.61 13.84
C CYS A 76 -5.45 -9.12 13.30
N ASP A 77 -5.60 -7.84 12.98
CA ASP A 77 -6.78 -7.25 12.32
C ASP A 77 -6.34 -6.01 11.51
N ASP A 78 -5.94 -6.25 10.25
CA ASP A 78 -5.48 -5.19 9.35
C ASP A 78 -6.60 -4.20 8.99
N PHE A 79 -7.85 -4.68 8.89
CA PHE A 79 -8.97 -3.81 8.52
C PHE A 79 -9.19 -2.73 9.58
N ARG A 80 -9.08 -3.11 10.87
CA ARG A 80 -9.16 -2.20 12.00
C ARG A 80 -7.92 -1.32 12.15
N TYR A 81 -6.71 -1.88 12.12
CA TYR A 81 -5.50 -1.18 12.59
C TYR A 81 -4.59 -0.62 11.50
N VAL A 82 -4.77 -0.98 10.23
CA VAL A 82 -3.92 -0.48 9.13
C VAL A 82 -4.74 0.43 8.22
N ARG A 83 -4.18 1.58 7.85
CA ARG A 83 -4.76 2.53 6.89
C ARG A 83 -3.78 2.76 5.74
N VAL A 84 -4.23 3.48 4.72
CA VAL A 84 -3.33 4.12 3.74
C VAL A 84 -3.08 5.56 4.16
N TRP A 85 -1.90 6.12 3.86
CA TRP A 85 -1.49 7.41 4.43
C TRP A 85 -2.40 8.59 4.04
N TRP A 86 -3.02 8.55 2.85
CA TRP A 86 -3.97 9.58 2.40
C TRP A 86 -5.35 9.49 3.07
N GLU A 87 -5.63 8.40 3.79
CA GLU A 87 -6.85 8.23 4.57
C GLU A 87 -6.68 8.76 6.00
N ALA A 88 -5.52 8.55 6.61
CA ALA A 88 -5.24 8.96 7.98
C ALA A 88 -5.30 10.49 8.17
N ALA A 89 -5.83 10.94 9.31
CA ALA A 89 -5.96 12.36 9.64
C ALA A 89 -4.61 13.09 9.62
N GLU A 90 -4.60 14.30 9.07
CA GLU A 90 -3.40 15.14 9.00
C GLU A 90 -2.92 15.56 10.39
N ARG A 91 -1.60 15.74 10.49
CA ARG A 91 -0.86 16.23 11.66
C ARG A 91 -1.33 17.64 12.05
N GLN A 92 -2.33 17.77 12.92
CA GLN A 92 -2.59 19.04 13.60
C GLN A 92 -2.33 18.92 15.11
N GLY A 93 -1.25 19.56 15.57
CA GLY A 93 -1.12 20.11 16.91
C GLY A 93 -1.12 19.14 18.11
N LYS A 94 0.08 18.91 18.65
CA LYS A 94 0.43 18.41 20.00
C LYS A 94 0.16 16.93 20.33
N SER A 95 1.28 16.31 20.74
CA SER A 95 1.47 14.93 21.21
C SER A 95 1.43 13.86 20.11
N LYS A 96 2.32 12.89 20.28
CA LYS A 96 2.86 11.94 19.29
C LYS A 96 1.84 11.32 18.30
N CYS A 97 2.29 11.09 17.07
CA CYS A 97 1.46 10.65 15.93
C CYS A 97 0.82 9.27 16.16
N ARG A 98 -0.52 9.24 16.18
CA ARG A 98 -1.33 7.99 16.22
C ARG A 98 -1.08 7.08 15.02
N TRP A 99 -0.99 7.62 13.80
CA TRP A 99 -0.78 6.83 12.59
C TRP A 99 0.68 6.89 12.15
N VAL A 100 1.39 5.76 12.18
CA VAL A 100 2.82 5.68 11.86
C VAL A 100 3.05 4.81 10.61
N PRO A 101 4.03 5.13 9.75
CA PRO A 101 4.34 4.32 8.58
C PRO A 101 4.56 2.84 8.91
N PHE A 102 4.00 1.96 8.09
CA PHE A 102 3.97 0.53 8.35
C PHE A 102 4.36 -0.26 7.09
N THR A 103 5.52 -0.91 7.11
CA THR A 103 5.97 -1.74 5.98
C THR A 103 5.55 -3.20 6.12
N LYS A 104 5.08 -3.77 5.00
CA LYS A 104 4.78 -5.20 4.83
C LYS A 104 5.70 -5.88 3.81
N GLY A 105 6.83 -5.27 3.46
CA GLY A 105 7.79 -5.80 2.49
C GLY A 105 7.42 -5.53 1.03
N GLY A 106 6.11 -5.44 0.74
CA GLY A 106 5.58 -5.01 -0.55
C GLY A 106 5.97 -5.94 -1.70
N SER A 107 5.86 -5.41 -2.92
CA SER A 107 6.23 -6.09 -4.16
C SER A 107 7.71 -5.93 -4.48
N PHE A 108 8.22 -6.75 -5.40
CA PHE A 108 9.60 -6.68 -5.89
C PHE A 108 9.94 -5.28 -6.39
N SER A 109 10.96 -4.67 -5.80
CA SER A 109 11.57 -3.43 -6.27
C SER A 109 12.92 -3.26 -5.61
N ARG A 110 13.96 -3.01 -6.40
CA ARG A 110 15.31 -2.79 -5.87
C ARG A 110 15.46 -1.37 -5.37
N PHE A 111 16.16 -1.22 -4.25
CA PHE A 111 16.51 0.03 -3.57
C PHE A 111 15.32 0.82 -3.00
N TYR A 112 14.24 1.03 -3.75
CA TYR A 112 13.11 1.87 -3.32
C TYR A 112 11.77 1.18 -3.55
N SER A 113 10.88 1.32 -2.55
CA SER A 113 9.45 1.06 -2.66
C SER A 113 8.72 1.99 -1.70
N ASP A 114 7.63 2.61 -2.15
CA ASP A 114 6.87 3.54 -1.31
C ASP A 114 6.09 2.80 -0.21
N ILE A 115 6.19 3.28 1.02
CA ILE A 115 5.49 2.69 2.18
C ILE A 115 4.16 3.43 2.36
N GLN A 116 3.14 2.97 1.63
CA GLN A 116 1.83 3.62 1.58
C GLN A 116 0.95 3.36 2.80
N GLN A 117 1.25 2.31 3.57
CA GLN A 117 0.45 1.89 4.71
C GLN A 117 0.91 2.59 5.99
N VAL A 118 -0.05 2.86 6.88
CA VAL A 118 0.19 3.37 8.23
C VAL A 118 -0.59 2.51 9.23
N VAL A 119 -0.12 2.42 10.48
CA VAL A 119 -0.73 1.62 11.54
C VAL A 119 -1.06 2.49 12.75
N ASP A 120 -2.16 2.16 13.43
CA ASP A 120 -2.62 2.84 14.66
C ASP A 120 -1.70 2.45 15.84
N TRP A 121 -0.82 3.36 16.21
CA TRP A 121 0.18 3.20 17.25
C TRP A 121 -0.20 3.98 18.52
N ASP A 122 -0.07 3.31 19.66
CA ASP A 122 -0.23 3.88 20.99
C ASP A 122 1.15 4.06 21.62
N ASP A 123 1.63 5.31 21.65
CA ASP A 123 2.93 5.65 22.22
C ASP A 123 3.02 5.52 23.74
N VAL A 124 1.89 5.51 24.46
CA VAL A 124 1.88 5.33 25.91
C VAL A 124 2.08 3.86 26.23
N ARG A 125 1.42 2.98 25.46
CA ARG A 125 1.50 1.53 25.64
C ARG A 125 2.63 0.87 24.85
N GLU A 126 3.26 1.61 23.94
CA GLU A 126 4.30 1.12 23.03
C GLU A 126 3.83 -0.09 22.20
N THR A 127 2.60 -0.01 21.68
CA THR A 127 1.96 -1.10 20.92
C THR A 127 0.90 -0.58 19.95
N PHE A 128 0.35 -1.44 19.11
CA PHE A 128 -0.84 -1.09 18.32
C PHE A 128 -2.03 -0.83 19.25
N ARG A 129 -2.85 0.18 18.96
CA ARG A 129 -4.01 0.49 19.80
C ARG A 129 -4.93 -0.72 19.90
N GLY A 130 -5.36 -1.10 21.10
CA GLY A 130 -6.24 -2.28 21.28
C GLY A 130 -5.53 -3.63 21.08
N PHE A 131 -4.21 -3.65 20.87
CA PHE A 131 -3.41 -4.88 20.87
C PHE A 131 -3.38 -5.48 22.27
N VAL A 132 -3.56 -6.79 22.30
CA VAL A 132 -3.61 -7.60 23.51
C VAL A 132 -2.90 -8.94 23.31
N GLY A 133 -2.04 -9.06 22.30
CA GLY A 133 -1.41 -10.32 21.90
C GLY A 133 -2.36 -11.24 21.13
N ARG A 134 -2.17 -12.56 21.28
CA ARG A 134 -3.02 -13.59 20.65
C ARG A 134 -3.98 -14.18 21.68
N PRO A 135 -5.16 -14.69 21.29
CA PRO A 135 -6.03 -15.42 22.19
C PRO A 135 -5.26 -16.51 22.95
N GLY A 136 -5.29 -16.48 24.29
CA GLY A 136 -4.56 -17.41 25.16
C GLY A 136 -3.08 -17.10 25.39
N ARG A 137 -2.50 -16.10 24.71
CA ARG A 137 -1.13 -15.60 24.93
C ARG A 137 -1.12 -14.07 24.89
N TRP A 138 -1.62 -13.50 25.99
CA TRP A 138 -1.71 -12.06 26.21
C TRP A 138 -0.33 -11.43 26.27
N LEU A 139 -0.14 -10.36 25.50
CA LEU A 139 1.10 -9.59 25.43
C LEU A 139 0.73 -8.11 25.44
N ASP A 140 1.33 -7.34 26.34
CA ASP A 140 1.11 -5.89 26.39
C ASP A 140 1.93 -5.13 25.36
N ARG A 141 2.98 -5.76 24.82
CA ARG A 141 3.93 -5.16 23.88
C ARG A 141 4.22 -6.09 22.68
N PRO A 142 4.45 -5.52 21.49
CA PRO A 142 4.77 -6.30 20.30
C PRO A 142 6.18 -6.88 20.36
N GLU A 143 6.40 -7.98 19.63
CA GLU A 143 7.75 -8.49 19.37
C GLU A 143 8.60 -7.44 18.64
N ALA A 144 9.91 -7.43 18.89
CA ALA A 144 10.87 -6.56 18.20
C ALA A 144 10.68 -5.03 18.40
N LEU A 145 9.95 -4.61 19.43
CA LEU A 145 9.71 -3.20 19.77
C LEU A 145 10.98 -2.34 19.78
N ASP A 146 12.07 -2.86 20.35
CA ASP A 146 13.36 -2.14 20.46
C ASP A 146 13.94 -1.73 19.09
N TYR A 147 13.50 -2.38 18.01
CA TYR A 147 13.97 -2.16 16.65
C TYR A 147 13.03 -1.30 15.81
N TYR A 148 11.81 -1.01 16.28
CA TYR A 148 10.88 -0.14 15.57
C TYR A 148 11.45 1.26 15.41
N PHE A 149 10.99 1.96 14.36
CA PHE A 149 11.38 3.32 14.01
C PHE A 149 12.85 3.51 13.60
N ARG A 150 13.67 2.45 13.61
CA ARG A 150 15.05 2.48 13.10
C ARG A 150 15.05 2.35 11.57
N PRO A 151 16.00 3.00 10.88
CA PRO A 151 16.21 2.74 9.46
C PRO A 151 16.72 1.31 9.26
N ALA A 152 16.31 0.68 8.17
CA ALA A 152 16.60 -0.73 7.89
C ALA A 152 16.54 -1.02 6.38
N LEU A 153 16.79 -2.27 6.02
CA LEU A 153 16.44 -2.82 4.70
C LEU A 153 15.25 -3.77 4.86
N THR A 154 14.29 -3.77 3.94
CA THR A 154 13.19 -4.75 3.88
C THR A 154 13.20 -5.46 2.55
N TRP A 155 12.50 -6.59 2.44
CA TRP A 155 12.31 -7.32 1.19
C TRP A 155 10.87 -7.84 1.08
N PRO A 156 10.39 -8.15 -0.13
CA PRO A 156 9.12 -8.86 -0.33
C PRO A 156 9.13 -10.21 0.40
N LEU A 157 7.97 -10.71 0.84
CA LEU A 157 7.92 -12.01 1.53
C LEU A 157 8.40 -13.18 0.64
N ARG A 158 8.08 -13.10 -0.66
CA ARG A 158 8.44 -14.07 -1.71
C ARG A 158 8.79 -13.32 -2.99
N GLY A 159 9.58 -13.93 -3.87
CA GLY A 159 9.90 -13.36 -5.16
C GLY A 159 10.62 -14.34 -6.08
N ILE A 160 10.68 -14.00 -7.38
CA ILE A 160 11.53 -14.72 -8.34
C ILE A 160 13.00 -14.42 -8.04
N SER A 161 13.32 -13.16 -7.76
CA SER A 161 14.64 -12.69 -7.33
C SER A 161 14.53 -11.95 -6.01
N PHE A 162 15.55 -12.08 -5.18
CA PHE A 162 15.69 -11.30 -3.97
C PHE A 162 15.91 -9.82 -4.34
N SER A 163 15.22 -8.93 -3.65
CA SER A 163 15.40 -7.48 -3.77
C SER A 163 15.19 -6.84 -2.41
N ALA A 164 16.09 -5.93 -2.07
CA ALA A 164 16.01 -5.17 -0.84
C ALA A 164 15.66 -3.71 -1.12
N GLN A 165 14.77 -3.19 -0.29
CA GLN A 165 14.28 -1.81 -0.31
C GLN A 165 14.75 -1.12 0.96
N LEU A 166 15.06 0.17 0.84
CA LEU A 166 15.42 0.98 1.99
C LEU A 166 14.18 1.35 2.80
N VAL A 167 14.25 1.15 4.11
CA VAL A 167 13.20 1.53 5.06
C VAL A 167 13.64 2.80 5.80
N PRO A 168 12.91 3.91 5.66
CA PRO A 168 13.23 5.13 6.38
C PRO A 168 13.05 5.03 7.89
N LYS A 169 13.71 5.92 8.64
CA LYS A 169 13.46 6.03 10.09
C LYS A 169 12.03 6.46 10.36
N GLY A 170 11.46 6.05 11.50
CA GLY A 170 10.07 6.33 11.85
C GLY A 170 9.05 5.31 11.33
N CYS A 171 9.50 4.21 10.70
CA CYS A 171 8.62 3.14 10.25
C CYS A 171 8.53 1.97 11.25
N ILE A 172 7.35 1.35 11.33
CA ILE A 172 7.13 0.04 11.94
C ILE A 172 7.06 -1.01 10.83
N PHE A 173 7.39 -2.25 11.15
CA PHE A 173 7.41 -3.34 10.20
C PHE A 173 6.59 -4.54 10.67
N SER A 174 5.98 -5.27 9.75
CA SER A 174 5.07 -6.38 10.04
C SER A 174 5.76 -7.75 10.02
N VAL A 175 4.98 -8.82 10.15
CA VAL A 175 5.45 -10.20 9.89
C VAL A 175 5.85 -10.41 8.42
N GLY A 176 5.13 -9.77 7.49
CA GLY A 176 5.41 -9.82 6.05
C GLY A 176 6.54 -8.87 5.62
N GLY A 177 6.70 -7.75 6.33
CA GLY A 177 7.76 -6.76 6.10
C GLY A 177 8.96 -7.02 6.98
N LYS A 178 9.62 -8.17 6.81
CA LYS A 178 10.85 -8.47 7.57
C LYS A 178 11.92 -7.44 7.26
N VAL A 179 12.75 -7.15 8.25
CA VAL A 179 13.80 -6.16 8.13
C VAL A 179 15.18 -6.72 8.46
N ALA A 180 16.20 -6.19 7.81
CA ALA A 180 17.61 -6.34 8.13
C ALA A 180 18.11 -5.03 8.74
N LEU A 181 18.53 -5.12 9.99
CA LEU A 181 19.07 -4.01 10.78
C LEU A 181 20.59 -4.07 10.73
N ALA A 182 21.21 -2.90 10.63
CA ALA A 182 22.67 -2.71 10.65
C ALA A 182 22.99 -1.26 11.08
N PRO A 183 24.25 -0.95 11.42
CA PRO A 183 24.68 0.43 11.63
C PRO A 183 24.35 1.33 10.43
N LYS A 184 23.91 2.57 10.70
CA LYS A 184 23.43 3.50 9.65
C LYS A 184 24.44 3.71 8.52
N GLY A 185 25.74 3.77 8.85
CA GLY A 185 26.82 3.95 7.88
C GLY A 185 27.02 2.77 6.92
N GLU A 186 26.50 1.58 7.25
CA GLU A 186 26.65 0.37 6.43
C GLU A 186 25.43 0.06 5.57
N LEU A 187 24.25 0.61 5.91
CA LEU A 187 22.98 0.21 5.29
C LEU A 187 22.97 0.40 3.76
N LEU A 188 23.59 1.46 3.24
CA LEU A 188 23.64 1.71 1.79
C LEU A 188 24.56 0.71 1.08
N ALA A 189 25.75 0.44 1.60
CA ALA A 189 26.65 -0.57 1.06
C ALA A 189 26.00 -1.97 1.11
N LEU A 190 25.35 -2.30 2.22
CA LEU A 190 24.59 -3.54 2.37
C LEU A 190 23.41 -3.60 1.41
N ALA A 191 22.73 -2.49 1.11
CA ALA A 191 21.68 -2.46 0.09
C ALA A 191 22.23 -2.78 -1.31
N GLY A 192 23.46 -2.37 -1.61
CA GLY A 192 24.18 -2.79 -2.82
C GLY A 192 24.35 -4.30 -2.86
N ILE A 193 24.96 -4.89 -1.82
CA ILE A 193 25.14 -6.35 -1.71
C ILE A 193 23.80 -7.10 -1.76
N PHE A 194 22.78 -6.61 -1.06
CA PHE A 194 21.45 -7.22 -1.00
C PHE A 194 20.71 -7.21 -2.33
N ASN A 195 21.03 -6.28 -3.22
CA ASN A 195 20.44 -6.23 -4.56
C ASN A 195 21.34 -6.84 -5.64
N SER A 196 22.49 -7.42 -5.26
CA SER A 196 23.43 -8.03 -6.20
C SER A 196 22.99 -9.43 -6.64
N GLY A 197 23.36 -9.78 -7.87
CA GLY A 197 23.21 -11.13 -8.43
C GLY A 197 23.83 -12.19 -7.52
N PRO A 198 25.10 -12.09 -7.11
CA PRO A 198 25.72 -13.07 -6.21
C PRO A 198 24.90 -13.38 -4.95
N LEU A 199 24.38 -12.36 -4.24
CA LEU A 199 23.59 -12.61 -3.04
C LEU A 199 22.23 -13.27 -3.36
N ASP A 200 21.54 -12.84 -4.43
CA ASP A 200 20.29 -13.49 -4.88
C ASP A 200 20.51 -15.00 -5.10
N HIS A 201 21.63 -15.39 -5.70
CA HIS A 201 21.96 -16.80 -5.89
C HIS A 201 22.21 -17.53 -4.58
N LEU A 202 22.95 -16.93 -3.64
CA LEU A 202 23.20 -17.51 -2.32
C LEU A 202 21.89 -17.73 -1.54
N VAL A 203 20.94 -16.78 -1.63
CA VAL A 203 19.60 -16.91 -1.03
C VAL A 203 18.87 -18.15 -1.59
N ARG A 204 18.95 -18.39 -2.89
CA ARG A 204 18.28 -19.52 -3.55
C ARG A 204 18.84 -20.89 -3.16
N LEU A 205 20.11 -20.97 -2.73
CA LEU A 205 20.70 -22.25 -2.30
C LEU A 205 19.97 -22.87 -1.12
N PHE A 206 19.37 -22.04 -0.26
CA PHE A 206 18.57 -22.49 0.88
C PHE A 206 17.17 -22.99 0.47
N ALA A 207 16.69 -22.62 -0.72
CA ALA A 207 15.30 -22.82 -1.07
C ALA A 207 14.99 -24.16 -1.75
N GLY A 208 16.00 -24.89 -2.24
CA GLY A 208 15.85 -26.20 -2.89
C GLY A 208 15.00 -26.21 -4.18
N LYS A 209 14.34 -25.10 -4.54
CA LYS A 209 13.57 -24.83 -5.76
C LYS A 209 13.74 -23.36 -6.15
N VAL A 210 13.62 -23.04 -7.44
CA VAL A 210 13.42 -21.65 -7.92
C VAL A 210 11.92 -21.40 -8.06
N GLY A 211 11.48 -20.19 -7.68
CA GLY A 211 10.06 -19.90 -7.49
C GLY A 211 9.59 -20.31 -6.09
N GLY A 212 8.79 -19.47 -5.44
CA GLY A 212 8.19 -19.78 -4.13
C GLY A 212 9.10 -19.66 -2.90
N VAL A 213 10.33 -19.14 -3.04
CA VAL A 213 11.22 -18.92 -1.88
C VAL A 213 10.60 -17.91 -0.93
N GLN A 214 10.25 -18.37 0.27
CA GLN A 214 9.87 -17.47 1.35
C GLN A 214 11.14 -16.97 2.03
N TYR A 215 11.43 -15.68 1.87
CA TYR A 215 12.63 -15.07 2.41
C TYR A 215 12.49 -14.87 3.93
N GLU A 216 12.78 -15.93 4.68
CA GLU A 216 12.71 -15.96 6.13
C GLU A 216 13.93 -15.31 6.79
N THR A 217 13.71 -14.67 7.93
CA THR A 217 14.78 -13.99 8.69
C THR A 217 15.90 -14.94 9.11
N GLY A 218 15.57 -16.19 9.43
CA GLY A 218 16.55 -17.23 9.76
C GLY A 218 17.53 -17.51 8.62
N LEU A 219 17.03 -17.51 7.38
CA LEU A 219 17.83 -17.67 6.17
C LEU A 219 18.72 -16.45 5.94
N ILE A 220 18.13 -15.24 5.95
CA ILE A 220 18.87 -14.00 5.73
C ILE A 220 19.99 -13.83 6.77
N ASN A 221 19.73 -14.18 8.03
CA ASN A 221 20.73 -14.17 9.11
C ASN A 221 21.94 -15.07 8.85
N GLN A 222 21.82 -16.10 8.01
CA GLN A 222 22.88 -17.06 7.68
C GLN A 222 23.63 -16.72 6.39
N LEU A 223 23.22 -15.69 5.65
CA LEU A 223 23.87 -15.32 4.40
C LEU A 223 25.31 -14.83 4.64
N PRO A 224 26.29 -15.29 3.86
CA PRO A 224 27.66 -14.83 3.97
C PRO A 224 27.79 -13.42 3.42
N ILE A 225 28.33 -12.50 4.23
CA ILE A 225 28.59 -11.11 3.86
C ILE A 225 30.10 -10.92 3.68
N PRO A 226 30.55 -10.48 2.49
CA PRO A 226 31.96 -10.28 2.23
C PRO A 226 32.50 -9.12 3.08
N LYS A 227 33.81 -9.14 3.31
CA LYS A 227 34.47 -8.00 3.97
C LYS A 227 34.56 -6.86 2.97
N ILE A 228 33.88 -5.76 3.26
CA ILE A 228 33.86 -4.56 2.42
C ILE A 228 34.90 -3.59 2.99
N ASN A 229 35.82 -3.10 2.16
CA ASN A 229 36.74 -2.03 2.55
C ASN A 229 36.05 -0.66 2.44
N GLU A 230 36.67 0.40 2.95
CA GLU A 230 36.06 1.75 2.97
C GLU A 230 35.73 2.25 1.55
N ASN A 231 36.67 2.19 0.61
CA ASN A 231 36.45 2.66 -0.77
C ASN A 231 35.29 1.94 -1.47
N THR A 232 35.24 0.61 -1.39
CA THR A 232 34.17 -0.19 -1.99
C THR A 232 32.84 0.03 -1.27
N SER A 233 32.86 0.29 0.04
CA SER A 233 31.67 0.65 0.81
C SER A 233 31.09 1.98 0.33
N GLU A 234 31.94 2.98 0.09
CA GLU A 234 31.53 4.28 -0.46
C GLU A 234 30.96 4.14 -1.88
N GLU A 235 31.62 3.36 -2.74
CA GLU A 235 31.16 3.13 -4.11
C GLU A 235 29.79 2.42 -4.15
N LEU A 236 29.63 1.32 -3.40
CA LEU A 236 28.34 0.63 -3.26
C LEU A 236 27.28 1.55 -2.68
N SER A 237 27.65 2.39 -1.70
CA SER A 237 26.71 3.34 -1.08
C SER A 237 26.23 4.40 -2.06
N CYS A 238 27.14 4.92 -2.90
CA CYS A 238 26.82 5.88 -3.95
C CYS A 238 25.88 5.26 -5.00
N LEU A 239 26.19 4.04 -5.46
CA LEU A 239 25.35 3.30 -6.41
C LEU A 239 23.96 2.99 -5.83
N ALA A 240 23.88 2.54 -4.58
CA ALA A 240 22.61 2.24 -3.92
C ALA A 240 21.77 3.52 -3.70
N LYS A 241 22.39 4.62 -3.29
CA LYS A 241 21.72 5.92 -3.15
C LYS A 241 21.20 6.44 -4.50
N ARG A 242 22.01 6.33 -5.56
CA ARG A 242 21.60 6.73 -6.92
C ARG A 242 20.47 5.84 -7.43
N GLY A 243 20.57 4.52 -7.22
CA GLY A 243 19.52 3.55 -7.56
C GLY A 243 18.20 3.86 -6.84
N TRP A 244 18.27 4.21 -5.55
CA TRP A 244 17.12 4.67 -4.77
C TRP A 244 16.49 5.95 -5.35
N SER A 245 17.29 6.99 -5.61
CA SER A 245 16.81 8.30 -6.11
C SER A 245 16.13 8.17 -7.48
N ILE A 246 16.76 7.47 -8.42
CA ILE A 246 16.20 7.26 -9.76
C ILE A 246 14.94 6.41 -9.70
N ARG A 247 14.93 5.32 -8.92
CA ARG A 247 13.73 4.48 -8.79
C ARG A 247 12.58 5.26 -8.16
N ARG A 248 12.86 6.07 -7.14
CA ARG A 248 11.90 6.99 -6.51
C ARG A 248 11.35 8.03 -7.49
N SER A 249 12.13 8.46 -8.48
CA SER A 249 11.65 9.43 -9.48
C SER A 249 10.46 8.92 -10.30
N LEU A 250 10.33 7.61 -10.53
CA LEU A 250 9.17 7.02 -11.23
C LEU A 250 7.86 7.25 -10.46
N ASP A 251 7.93 7.28 -9.13
CA ASP A 251 6.78 7.56 -8.27
C ASP A 251 6.36 9.03 -8.26
N SER A 252 7.18 9.93 -8.83
CA SER A 252 6.88 11.37 -8.81
C SER A 252 5.66 11.78 -9.63
N VAL A 253 5.09 10.84 -10.40
CA VAL A 253 3.84 11.01 -11.17
C VAL A 253 2.64 10.26 -10.56
N ILE A 254 2.86 9.54 -9.45
CA ILE A 254 1.83 8.76 -8.75
C ILE A 254 1.25 9.60 -7.63
N GLU A 255 0.03 10.11 -7.79
CA GLU A 255 -0.60 11.06 -6.86
C GLU A 255 -0.85 10.54 -5.43
N THR A 256 -0.78 9.22 -5.24
CA THR A 256 -0.87 8.53 -3.95
C THR A 256 0.49 8.21 -3.33
N SER A 257 1.59 8.54 -3.99
CA SER A 257 2.95 8.32 -3.47
C SER A 257 3.44 9.51 -2.64
N HIS A 258 4.30 9.25 -1.66
CA HIS A 258 5.03 10.29 -0.93
C HIS A 258 6.00 11.07 -1.82
N ALA A 259 6.37 10.54 -2.99
CA ALA A 259 7.27 11.19 -3.94
C ALA A 259 6.55 12.08 -4.98
N PHE A 260 5.21 12.10 -4.99
CA PHE A 260 4.43 12.82 -5.99
C PHE A 260 4.84 14.29 -6.13
N LEU A 261 5.01 14.74 -7.38
CA LEU A 261 5.29 16.12 -7.76
C LEU A 261 4.18 16.65 -8.67
N LEU A 262 4.02 16.03 -9.85
CA LEU A 262 3.11 16.45 -10.90
C LEU A 262 2.68 15.24 -11.75
N PRO A 263 1.51 15.27 -12.40
CA PRO A 263 1.10 14.25 -13.38
C PRO A 263 2.13 14.08 -14.51
N ALA A 264 2.23 12.87 -15.06
CA ALA A 264 3.18 12.56 -16.13
C ALA A 264 3.11 13.54 -17.31
N ALA A 265 1.91 13.98 -17.69
CA ALA A 265 1.68 14.93 -18.79
C ALA A 265 2.40 16.28 -18.61
N ILE A 266 2.63 16.73 -17.38
CA ILE A 266 3.26 18.03 -17.07
C ILE A 266 4.50 17.90 -16.18
N ARG A 267 4.96 16.66 -15.90
CA ARG A 267 6.13 16.38 -15.06
C ARG A 267 7.43 16.95 -15.63
N GLY A 268 7.54 17.02 -16.96
CA GLY A 268 8.70 17.55 -17.67
C GLY A 268 9.01 19.02 -17.37
N ARG A 269 8.06 19.77 -16.80
CA ARG A 269 8.26 21.17 -16.38
C ARG A 269 9.19 21.32 -15.18
N LEU A 270 9.32 20.26 -14.38
CA LEU A 270 10.23 20.19 -13.23
C LEU A 270 11.52 19.43 -13.59
N GLY A 271 11.93 19.47 -14.85
CA GLY A 271 13.12 18.78 -15.37
C GLY A 271 12.81 17.51 -16.16
N GLU A 272 13.86 16.96 -16.78
CA GLU A 272 13.76 15.77 -17.62
C GLU A 272 13.18 14.58 -16.84
N PHE A 273 12.15 13.96 -17.42
CA PHE A 273 11.52 12.76 -16.88
C PHE A 273 11.23 11.80 -18.03
N SER A 274 11.94 10.68 -18.05
CA SER A 274 11.76 9.61 -19.04
C SER A 274 11.87 8.27 -18.33
N PRO A 275 10.77 7.52 -18.20
CA PRO A 275 10.79 6.18 -17.61
C PRO A 275 11.81 5.26 -18.29
N ALA A 276 11.94 5.33 -19.62
CA ALA A 276 12.91 4.54 -20.37
C ALA A 276 14.36 4.87 -20.01
N THR A 277 14.70 6.16 -19.85
CA THR A 277 16.05 6.60 -19.42
C THR A 277 16.33 6.13 -18.00
N VAL A 278 15.34 6.24 -17.12
CA VAL A 278 15.41 5.74 -15.73
C VAL A 278 15.69 4.24 -15.70
N GLU A 279 14.98 3.43 -16.50
CA GLU A 279 15.21 1.98 -16.58
C GLU A 279 16.60 1.62 -17.09
N LEU A 280 17.10 2.33 -18.10
CA LEU A 280 18.46 2.13 -18.61
C LEU A 280 19.51 2.43 -17.54
N GLU A 281 19.38 3.53 -16.81
CA GLU A 281 20.31 3.87 -15.74
C GLU A 281 20.27 2.85 -14.59
N LEU A 282 19.07 2.37 -14.23
CA LEU A 282 18.91 1.31 -13.23
C LEU A 282 19.59 0.00 -13.65
N LYS A 283 19.54 -0.36 -14.94
CA LYS A 283 20.29 -1.52 -15.48
C LYS A 283 21.81 -1.33 -15.38
N VAL A 284 22.30 -0.12 -15.66
CA VAL A 284 23.73 0.22 -15.52
C VAL A 284 24.17 0.13 -14.06
N ILE A 285 23.38 0.67 -13.13
CA ILE A 285 23.65 0.59 -11.69
C ILE A 285 23.68 -0.86 -11.25
N GLN A 286 22.72 -1.67 -11.69
CA GLN A 286 22.69 -3.10 -11.38
C GLN A 286 23.96 -3.81 -11.86
N ALA A 287 24.38 -3.58 -13.10
CA ALA A 287 25.58 -4.20 -13.65
C ALA A 287 26.85 -3.83 -12.87
N LYS A 288 26.98 -2.57 -12.42
CA LYS A 288 28.09 -2.11 -11.58
C LYS A 288 28.07 -2.76 -10.20
N VAL A 289 26.90 -2.79 -9.55
CA VAL A 289 26.72 -3.46 -8.25
C VAL A 289 27.07 -4.94 -8.35
N ASP A 290 26.64 -5.60 -9.43
CA ASP A 290 26.93 -7.00 -9.67
C ASP A 290 28.43 -7.23 -9.86
N ALA A 291 29.11 -6.43 -10.68
CA ALA A 291 30.56 -6.52 -10.90
C ALA A 291 31.35 -6.40 -9.58
N ILE A 292 31.04 -5.39 -8.76
CA ILE A 292 31.67 -5.20 -7.45
C ILE A 292 31.40 -6.41 -6.54
N ALA A 293 30.16 -6.90 -6.51
CA ALA A 293 29.81 -8.05 -5.70
C ALA A 293 30.53 -9.33 -6.17
N PHE A 294 30.65 -9.56 -7.48
CA PHE A 294 31.37 -10.71 -8.04
C PHE A 294 32.83 -10.72 -7.58
N ASP A 295 33.50 -9.57 -7.63
CA ASP A 295 34.87 -9.40 -7.16
C ASP A 295 35.00 -9.65 -5.66
N LEU A 296 34.08 -9.09 -4.84
CA LEU A 296 34.07 -9.26 -3.39
C LEU A 296 33.85 -10.71 -2.95
N TYR A 297 33.05 -11.47 -3.69
CA TYR A 297 32.83 -12.90 -3.45
C TYR A 297 33.88 -13.79 -4.12
N GLY A 298 34.74 -13.26 -4.99
CA GLY A 298 35.75 -14.03 -5.72
C GLY A 298 35.14 -15.07 -6.69
N LEU A 299 33.98 -14.75 -7.26
CA LEU A 299 33.28 -15.60 -8.22
C LEU A 299 33.88 -15.44 -9.63
N THR A 300 33.94 -16.54 -10.38
CA THR A 300 34.42 -16.55 -11.77
C THR A 300 33.27 -16.54 -12.77
N GLU A 301 33.54 -16.19 -14.04
CA GLU A 301 32.54 -16.24 -15.12
C GLU A 301 31.87 -17.63 -15.26
N ALA A 302 32.59 -18.71 -14.99
CA ALA A 302 32.04 -20.07 -14.99
C ALA A 302 31.03 -20.30 -13.85
N ASP A 303 31.27 -19.69 -12.68
CA ASP A 303 30.27 -19.68 -11.60
C ASP A 303 29.04 -18.89 -12.07
N CYS A 304 29.23 -17.74 -12.73
CA CYS A 304 28.13 -16.92 -13.26
C CYS A 304 27.25 -17.66 -14.28
N LEU A 305 27.84 -18.41 -15.21
CA LEU A 305 27.11 -19.19 -16.21
C LEU A 305 26.32 -20.34 -15.58
N THR A 306 26.92 -21.03 -14.59
CA THR A 306 26.23 -22.07 -13.81
C THR A 306 25.02 -21.46 -13.09
N LEU A 307 25.20 -20.27 -12.52
CA LEU A 307 24.17 -19.53 -11.80
C LEU A 307 23.05 -19.02 -12.72
N SER A 308 23.36 -18.56 -13.94
CA SER A 308 22.35 -18.11 -14.92
C SER A 308 21.54 -19.26 -15.51
N GLN A 309 22.15 -20.41 -15.81
CA GLN A 309 21.44 -21.58 -16.34
C GLN A 309 20.40 -22.14 -15.35
N ILE A 310 20.69 -22.07 -14.03
CA ILE A 310 19.74 -22.47 -12.99
C ILE A 310 18.49 -21.57 -13.00
N ARG A 311 18.65 -20.28 -13.30
CA ARG A 311 17.52 -19.35 -13.40
C ARG A 311 16.55 -19.76 -14.51
N GLU A 312 17.06 -20.28 -15.62
CA GLU A 312 16.28 -20.75 -16.76
C GLU A 312 15.66 -22.13 -16.53
N CYS A 313 16.40 -23.09 -15.95
CA CYS A 313 15.93 -24.47 -15.74
C CYS A 313 14.79 -24.61 -14.73
N PHE A 314 14.70 -23.70 -13.77
CA PHE A 314 13.67 -23.74 -12.73
C PHE A 314 12.71 -22.53 -12.80
N GLY A 315 12.84 -21.68 -13.81
CA GLY A 315 11.98 -20.50 -14.06
C GLY A 315 10.78 -20.77 -14.96
N GLY A 316 10.27 -22.01 -15.00
CA GLY A 316 9.10 -22.38 -15.80
C GLY A 316 7.84 -21.60 -15.40
N GLU A 317 7.06 -21.19 -16.40
CA GLU A 317 5.93 -20.25 -16.37
C GLU A 317 4.67 -20.65 -15.54
N GLU A 318 4.71 -21.59 -14.58
CA GLU A 318 3.46 -22.15 -14.02
C GLU A 318 3.15 -21.95 -12.52
N ASP A 319 3.97 -21.31 -11.70
CA ASP A 319 3.63 -21.14 -10.26
C ASP A 319 2.94 -19.80 -9.93
N SER A 320 1.86 -19.47 -10.66
CA SER A 320 0.90 -18.42 -10.28
C SER A 320 -0.40 -18.96 -9.65
N GLN A 321 -0.56 -20.28 -9.51
CA GLN A 321 -1.73 -20.88 -8.86
C GLN A 321 -1.32 -22.10 -8.03
N GLY A 322 -1.10 -21.88 -6.74
CA GLY A 322 -1.01 -22.93 -5.73
C GLY A 322 -1.66 -22.41 -4.46
N GLY A 323 -2.94 -22.78 -4.28
CA GLY A 323 -3.74 -22.39 -3.11
C GLY A 323 -3.23 -23.05 -1.83
N ASP A 324 -3.20 -22.26 -0.78
CA ASP A 324 -3.56 -22.67 0.58
C ASP A 324 -4.11 -21.44 1.32
N GLU A 325 -5.14 -21.69 2.12
CA GLU A 325 -5.87 -20.73 2.93
C GLU A 325 -4.99 -20.21 4.08
N ASP A 326 -4.14 -19.22 3.79
CA ASP A 326 -3.53 -18.36 4.80
C ASP A 326 -3.80 -16.89 4.45
N GLU A 327 -4.04 -16.06 5.48
CA GLU A 327 -4.53 -14.67 5.44
C GLU A 327 -3.64 -13.64 4.71
N SER A 328 -2.80 -14.04 3.75
CA SER A 328 -1.99 -13.15 2.91
C SER A 328 -2.08 -13.48 1.42
N ASN A 329 -3.29 -13.76 0.90
CA ASN A 329 -3.50 -13.97 -0.55
C ASN A 329 -3.19 -12.68 -1.36
N SER A 330 -2.01 -12.64 -1.96
CA SER A 330 -1.49 -11.61 -2.86
C SER A 330 -2.13 -11.67 -4.26
N GLU A 331 -3.46 -11.71 -4.35
CA GLU A 331 -4.17 -11.76 -5.65
C GLU A 331 -4.44 -10.36 -6.26
N ASP A 332 -4.15 -9.27 -5.53
CA ASP A 332 -4.32 -7.89 -6.04
C ASP A 332 -2.99 -7.23 -6.46
N GLU A 333 -1.86 -7.95 -6.42
CA GLU A 333 -0.52 -7.41 -6.70
C GLU A 333 -0.02 -7.66 -8.13
N LYS A 334 -0.93 -7.73 -9.12
CA LYS A 334 -0.55 -7.29 -10.46
C LYS A 334 -0.38 -5.78 -10.40
N GLY A 335 0.87 -5.33 -10.30
CA GLY A 335 1.25 -3.95 -10.51
C GLY A 335 0.52 -3.43 -11.74
N SER A 336 -0.38 -2.49 -11.52
CA SER A 336 -1.02 -1.75 -12.60
C SER A 336 -0.01 -0.75 -13.16
N GLU A 337 1.07 -1.28 -13.75
CA GLU A 337 1.73 -0.66 -14.91
C GLU A 337 0.82 -0.90 -16.11
N ILE A 338 -0.43 -0.43 -16.01
CA ILE A 338 -1.21 -0.15 -17.20
C ILE A 338 -0.58 1.16 -17.70
N ASP A 339 -0.21 1.16 -18.97
CA ASP A 339 0.16 2.36 -19.72
C ASP A 339 -1.08 3.28 -19.71
N LEU A 340 -1.22 4.05 -18.61
CA LEU A 340 -2.43 4.79 -18.30
C LEU A 340 -2.50 6.02 -19.21
N PRO A 341 -3.70 6.39 -19.70
CA PRO A 341 -3.84 7.62 -20.46
C PRO A 341 -3.36 8.80 -19.63
N SER A 342 -2.34 9.50 -20.13
CA SER A 342 -1.76 10.68 -19.46
C SER A 342 -2.84 11.71 -19.10
N THR A 343 -3.89 11.81 -19.92
CA THR A 343 -5.08 12.64 -19.71
C THR A 343 -5.85 12.32 -18.43
N ASP A 344 -6.10 11.06 -18.10
CA ASP A 344 -6.90 10.69 -16.91
C ASP A 344 -6.16 11.06 -15.62
N THR A 345 -4.83 10.86 -15.62
CA THR A 345 -3.99 11.25 -14.48
C THR A 345 -3.94 12.76 -14.29
N LEU A 346 -3.97 13.52 -15.39
CA LEU A 346 -4.01 14.98 -15.39
C LEU A 346 -5.37 15.50 -14.88
N LEU A 347 -6.48 14.90 -15.32
CA LEU A 347 -7.83 15.25 -14.87
C LEU A 347 -8.03 14.91 -13.38
N SER A 348 -7.55 13.76 -12.92
CA SER A 348 -7.58 13.39 -11.49
C SER A 348 -6.80 14.37 -10.62
N TRP A 349 -5.64 14.83 -11.10
CA TRP A 349 -4.89 15.88 -10.45
C TRP A 349 -5.64 17.21 -10.43
N ALA A 350 -6.32 17.60 -11.52
CA ALA A 350 -7.14 18.81 -11.57
C ALA A 350 -8.29 18.77 -10.53
N VAL A 351 -8.92 17.61 -10.31
CA VAL A 351 -9.87 17.43 -9.20
C VAL A 351 -9.18 17.70 -7.86
N GLY A 352 -7.98 17.18 -7.66
CA GLY A 352 -7.20 17.46 -6.45
C GLY A 352 -6.80 18.92 -6.29
N VAL A 353 -6.54 19.66 -7.37
CA VAL A 353 -6.31 21.11 -7.31
C VAL A 353 -7.59 21.85 -6.90
N ALA A 354 -8.74 21.50 -7.48
CA ALA A 354 -10.03 22.10 -7.16
C ALA A 354 -10.43 21.90 -5.69
N PHE A 355 -10.11 20.73 -5.11
CA PHE A 355 -10.29 20.42 -3.69
C PHE A 355 -9.17 20.95 -2.77
N GLY A 356 -8.21 21.70 -3.30
CA GLY A 356 -7.10 22.25 -2.49
C GLY A 356 -6.10 21.22 -1.97
N ARG A 357 -6.05 20.02 -2.56
CA ARG A 357 -5.12 18.96 -2.20
C ARG A 357 -3.75 19.12 -2.88
N PHE A 358 -3.73 19.48 -4.15
CA PHE A 358 -2.50 19.65 -4.93
C PHE A 358 -2.22 21.11 -5.22
N ASP A 359 -0.93 21.45 -5.28
CA ASP A 359 -0.48 22.82 -5.53
C ASP A 359 -0.16 23.03 -7.01
N TRP A 360 -1.02 23.76 -7.71
CA TRP A 360 -0.84 24.10 -9.12
C TRP A 360 0.37 25.01 -9.38
N ARG A 361 0.87 25.74 -8.36
CA ARG A 361 2.02 26.65 -8.49
C ARG A 361 3.33 25.93 -8.82
N LEU A 362 3.43 24.62 -8.53
CA LEU A 362 4.54 23.81 -9.01
C LEU A 362 4.56 23.70 -10.54
N ALA A 363 3.39 23.61 -11.16
CA ALA A 363 3.28 23.46 -12.61
C ALA A 363 3.54 24.77 -13.35
N THR A 364 3.38 25.93 -12.68
CA THR A 364 3.64 27.26 -13.24
C THR A 364 5.02 27.80 -12.90
N GLY A 365 5.75 27.16 -11.97
CA GLY A 365 7.04 27.65 -11.47
C GLY A 365 6.92 28.76 -10.41
N GLU A 366 5.69 29.10 -9.98
CA GLU A 366 5.47 30.06 -8.86
C GLU A 366 5.91 29.48 -7.51
N ARG A 367 6.03 28.15 -7.42
CA ARG A 367 6.61 27.45 -6.27
C ARG A 367 7.68 26.48 -6.76
N GLU A 368 8.84 26.51 -6.12
CA GLU A 368 9.89 25.51 -6.36
C GLU A 368 9.57 24.19 -5.67
N ALA A 369 9.97 23.08 -6.31
CA ALA A 369 9.89 21.78 -5.67
C ALA A 369 10.87 21.70 -4.48
N PRO A 370 10.46 21.11 -3.34
CA PRO A 370 11.38 20.90 -2.23
C PRO A 370 12.53 19.97 -2.64
N SER A 371 13.67 20.09 -1.96
CA SER A 371 14.83 19.22 -2.17
C SER A 371 14.46 17.74 -1.97
N GLU A 372 15.12 16.85 -2.74
CA GLU A 372 14.95 15.42 -2.56
C GLU A 372 15.39 15.00 -1.14
N PRO A 373 14.58 14.20 -0.41
CA PRO A 373 14.97 13.69 0.91
C PRO A 373 16.10 12.67 0.82
N GLU A 374 16.84 12.47 1.91
CA GLU A 374 17.80 11.37 1.99
C GLU A 374 17.08 10.02 2.16
N PRO A 375 17.68 8.89 1.73
CA PRO A 375 17.00 7.59 1.70
C PRO A 375 16.42 7.09 3.03
N PHE A 376 16.97 7.56 4.16
CA PHE A 376 16.55 7.18 5.50
C PHE A 376 15.85 8.30 6.29
N ASP A 377 15.55 9.43 5.64
CA ASP A 377 14.76 10.51 6.26
C ASP A 377 13.30 10.09 6.44
N PRO A 378 12.60 10.56 7.49
CA PRO A 378 11.23 10.14 7.75
C PRO A 378 10.33 10.48 6.58
N LEU A 379 9.34 9.64 6.32
CA LEU A 379 8.36 9.91 5.28
C LEU A 379 7.62 11.23 5.56
N PRO A 380 7.43 12.07 4.53
CA PRO A 380 6.78 13.36 4.70
C PRO A 380 5.28 13.16 4.97
N ALA A 381 4.64 14.08 5.71
CA ALA A 381 3.18 14.03 5.90
C ALA A 381 2.40 14.40 4.64
N LYS A 382 3.02 15.20 3.76
CA LYS A 382 2.47 15.66 2.49
C LYS A 382 3.49 15.38 1.42
N SER A 383 3.06 14.86 0.27
CA SER A 383 3.98 14.73 -0.85
C SER A 383 4.40 16.12 -1.35
N PRO A 384 5.56 16.25 -2.02
CA PRO A 384 6.01 17.52 -2.59
C PRO A 384 4.95 18.24 -3.43
N GLY A 385 4.13 17.48 -4.17
CA GLY A 385 3.03 17.95 -5.02
C GLY A 385 1.81 18.52 -4.29
N MET A 386 1.68 18.25 -2.99
CA MET A 386 0.53 18.69 -2.20
C MET A 386 0.62 20.17 -1.79
N LEU A 387 -0.56 20.75 -1.53
CA LEU A 387 -0.69 22.10 -1.02
C LEU A 387 -0.09 22.21 0.41
N PRO A 388 0.89 23.10 0.63
CA PRO A 388 1.46 23.33 1.96
C PRO A 388 0.43 23.80 2.98
N ASP A 389 0.67 23.50 4.26
CA ASP A 389 -0.17 23.97 5.36
C ASP A 389 -0.24 25.51 5.40
N GLY A 390 -1.44 26.04 5.57
CA GLY A 390 -1.70 27.48 5.61
C GLY A 390 -1.62 28.19 4.26
N ALA A 391 -1.25 27.51 3.18
CA ALA A 391 -1.29 28.09 1.85
C ALA A 391 -2.73 28.21 1.32
N THR A 392 -3.02 29.27 0.58
CA THR A 392 -4.34 29.48 -0.02
C THR A 392 -4.60 28.43 -1.10
N PRO A 393 -5.74 27.71 -1.06
CA PRO A 393 -6.10 26.76 -2.10
C PRO A 393 -6.47 27.48 -3.41
N PHE A 394 -6.54 26.74 -4.51
CA PHE A 394 -6.98 27.27 -5.80
C PHE A 394 -8.40 27.84 -5.73
N HIS A 395 -9.28 27.14 -5.02
CA HIS A 395 -10.66 27.51 -4.80
C HIS A 395 -11.03 27.28 -3.33
N ALA A 396 -11.74 28.23 -2.71
CA ALA A 396 -12.18 28.10 -1.32
C ALA A 396 -13.50 27.30 -1.27
N HIS A 397 -13.55 26.24 -0.46
CA HIS A 397 -14.74 25.39 -0.32
C HIS A 397 -14.82 24.77 1.09
N ALA A 398 -16.03 24.36 1.49
CA ALA A 398 -16.30 23.68 2.77
C ALA A 398 -16.15 22.15 2.70
N GLY A 399 -15.23 21.66 1.86
CA GLY A 399 -15.07 20.22 1.59
C GLY A 399 -16.13 19.61 0.65
N ILE A 400 -16.98 20.43 0.02
CA ILE A 400 -18.00 19.99 -0.95
C ILE A 400 -17.88 20.84 -2.23
N LEU A 401 -17.85 20.16 -3.37
CA LEU A 401 -18.02 20.75 -4.70
C LEU A 401 -19.23 20.09 -5.39
N VAL A 402 -19.68 20.64 -6.51
CA VAL A 402 -20.90 20.17 -7.20
C VAL A 402 -20.67 20.03 -8.69
N ASP A 403 -21.37 19.10 -9.33
CA ASP A 403 -21.53 19.07 -10.78
C ASP A 403 -22.81 19.85 -11.15
N ASP A 404 -22.68 21.18 -11.28
CA ASP A 404 -23.80 22.08 -11.61
C ASP A 404 -23.30 23.31 -12.39
N PRO A 405 -23.55 23.39 -13.71
CA PRO A 405 -23.13 24.52 -14.53
C PRO A 405 -23.61 25.86 -13.98
N GLY A 406 -22.67 26.80 -13.81
CA GLY A 406 -22.95 28.16 -13.30
C GLY A 406 -22.88 28.28 -11.78
N HIS A 407 -22.73 27.18 -11.05
CA HIS A 407 -22.48 27.24 -9.61
C HIS A 407 -21.03 27.67 -9.30
N PRO A 408 -20.76 28.50 -8.28
CA PRO A 408 -19.39 28.89 -7.90
C PRO A 408 -18.50 27.69 -7.54
N ASN A 409 -19.09 26.62 -7.01
CA ASN A 409 -18.40 25.37 -6.67
C ASN A 409 -18.51 24.29 -7.75
N ASP A 410 -18.79 24.65 -9.02
CA ASP A 410 -18.87 23.72 -10.14
C ASP A 410 -17.50 23.06 -10.42
N LEU A 411 -17.39 21.76 -10.11
CA LEU A 411 -16.12 21.03 -10.17
C LEU A 411 -15.56 20.94 -11.59
N ALA A 412 -16.41 20.70 -12.60
CA ALA A 412 -15.95 20.61 -13.98
C ALA A 412 -15.32 21.93 -14.46
N ARG A 413 -15.97 23.07 -14.17
CA ARG A 413 -15.42 24.40 -14.47
C ARG A 413 -14.11 24.65 -13.73
N LEU A 414 -14.03 24.31 -12.44
CA LEU A 414 -12.81 24.49 -11.65
C LEU A 414 -11.64 23.65 -12.18
N MET A 415 -11.91 22.44 -12.66
CA MET A 415 -10.91 21.59 -13.32
C MET A 415 -10.41 22.24 -14.62
N GLU A 416 -11.32 22.71 -15.47
CA GLU A 416 -10.96 23.41 -16.73
C GLU A 416 -10.12 24.66 -16.44
N GLU A 417 -10.54 25.49 -15.47
CA GLU A 417 -9.79 26.69 -15.06
C GLU A 417 -8.41 26.35 -14.51
N ALA A 418 -8.29 25.30 -13.71
CA ALA A 418 -6.99 24.85 -13.19
C ALA A 418 -6.06 24.41 -14.33
N LEU A 419 -6.57 23.68 -15.33
CA LEU A 419 -5.80 23.24 -16.49
C LEU A 419 -5.39 24.43 -17.37
N VAL A 420 -6.30 25.39 -17.62
CA VAL A 420 -5.98 26.63 -18.34
C VAL A 420 -4.93 27.44 -17.59
N ARG A 421 -5.06 27.58 -16.27
CA ARG A 421 -4.12 28.36 -15.44
C ARG A 421 -2.69 27.84 -15.52
N VAL A 422 -2.54 26.54 -15.72
CA VAL A 422 -1.23 25.90 -15.89
C VAL A 422 -0.90 25.65 -17.35
N ASP A 423 -1.63 26.18 -18.33
CA ASP A 423 -1.34 25.94 -19.76
C ASP A 423 -1.22 24.44 -20.10
N ALA A 424 -2.10 23.61 -19.52
CA ALA A 424 -2.20 22.19 -19.84
C ALA A 424 -3.36 21.93 -20.82
N PRO A 425 -3.31 20.86 -21.63
CA PRO A 425 -4.39 20.52 -22.53
C PRO A 425 -5.71 20.33 -21.77
N VAL A 426 -6.74 21.08 -22.18
CA VAL A 426 -8.11 20.93 -21.66
C VAL A 426 -8.85 19.96 -22.58
N PRO A 427 -9.22 18.76 -22.12
CA PRO A 427 -10.02 17.84 -22.92
C PRO A 427 -11.40 18.43 -23.25
N PHE A 428 -11.95 18.06 -24.41
CA PHE A 428 -13.20 18.64 -24.91
C PHE A 428 -14.43 18.40 -24.00
N ASP A 429 -14.42 17.36 -23.16
CA ASP A 429 -15.58 16.96 -22.37
C ASP A 429 -15.20 16.51 -20.94
N VAL A 430 -14.65 17.45 -20.16
CA VAL A 430 -14.24 17.23 -18.77
C VAL A 430 -15.42 16.78 -17.90
N ARG A 431 -16.60 17.40 -18.09
CA ARG A 431 -17.80 17.08 -17.31
C ARG A 431 -18.27 15.64 -17.54
N ARG A 432 -18.31 15.16 -18.79
CA ARG A 432 -18.68 13.77 -19.06
C ARG A 432 -17.73 12.78 -18.41
N TRP A 433 -16.42 13.04 -18.47
CA TRP A 433 -15.42 12.19 -17.81
C TRP A 433 -15.65 12.16 -16.28
N LEU A 434 -15.91 13.32 -15.68
CA LEU A 434 -16.22 13.44 -14.25
C LEU A 434 -17.45 12.60 -13.87
N GLN A 435 -18.51 12.64 -14.68
CA GLN A 435 -19.76 11.92 -14.44
C GLN A 435 -19.65 10.40 -14.63
N ARG A 436 -18.86 9.94 -15.60
CA ARG A 436 -18.87 8.53 -16.05
C ARG A 436 -17.68 7.73 -15.58
N ASP A 437 -16.49 8.32 -15.61
CA ASP A 437 -15.23 7.59 -15.60
C ASP A 437 -14.41 7.88 -14.33
N PHE A 438 -14.47 9.12 -13.82
CA PHE A 438 -13.61 9.59 -12.73
C PHE A 438 -13.69 8.71 -11.48
N PHE A 439 -14.88 8.40 -10.97
CA PHE A 439 -14.97 7.67 -9.70
C PHE A 439 -14.42 6.24 -9.79
N ALA A 440 -14.57 5.57 -10.94
CA ALA A 440 -14.00 4.25 -11.17
C ALA A 440 -12.47 4.32 -11.21
N PHE A 441 -11.93 5.30 -11.95
CA PHE A 441 -10.50 5.60 -12.01
C PHE A 441 -9.92 5.91 -10.62
N HIS A 442 -10.59 6.79 -9.87
CA HIS A 442 -10.22 7.19 -8.52
C HIS A 442 -10.26 6.00 -7.55
N LEU A 443 -11.31 5.19 -7.58
CA LEU A 443 -11.40 4.01 -6.73
C LEU A 443 -10.22 3.04 -6.97
N GLN A 444 -9.87 2.80 -8.23
CA GLN A 444 -8.74 1.93 -8.57
C GLN A 444 -7.42 2.48 -8.01
N ARG A 445 -7.17 3.78 -8.21
CA ARG A 445 -5.92 4.42 -7.80
C ARG A 445 -5.76 4.59 -6.29
N TYR A 446 -6.88 4.65 -5.57
CA TYR A 446 -6.96 4.80 -4.12
C TYR A 446 -7.25 3.48 -3.41
N SER A 447 -6.91 2.36 -4.06
CA SER A 447 -7.00 1.02 -3.48
C SER A 447 -5.61 0.41 -3.36
N LYS A 448 -5.23 -0.05 -2.16
CA LYS A 448 -3.94 -0.70 -1.91
C LYS A 448 -4.08 -1.83 -0.89
N SER A 449 -3.47 -2.99 -1.17
CA SER A 449 -3.45 -4.15 -0.27
C SER A 449 -4.86 -4.50 0.25
N ARG A 450 -5.82 -4.68 -0.68
CA ARG A 450 -7.26 -4.91 -0.44
C ARG A 450 -8.04 -3.77 0.23
N ARG A 451 -7.35 -2.74 0.73
CA ARG A 451 -7.98 -1.57 1.33
C ARG A 451 -8.40 -0.59 0.24
N LYS A 452 -9.70 -0.35 0.13
CA LYS A 452 -10.30 0.61 -0.80
C LYS A 452 -10.58 1.91 -0.08
N ALA A 453 -9.89 2.99 -0.46
CA ALA A 453 -9.93 4.27 0.23
C ALA A 453 -10.10 5.48 -0.71
N PRO A 454 -11.12 5.50 -1.60
CA PRO A 454 -11.40 6.67 -2.42
C PRO A 454 -11.76 7.87 -1.53
N ILE A 455 -11.16 9.04 -1.78
CA ILE A 455 -11.36 10.24 -0.96
C ILE A 455 -12.26 11.34 -1.57
N TYR A 456 -12.77 11.14 -2.79
CA TYR A 456 -13.73 12.04 -3.44
C TYR A 456 -15.01 11.25 -3.66
N TRP A 457 -16.10 11.67 -3.05
CA TRP A 457 -17.33 10.87 -2.97
C TRP A 457 -18.46 11.51 -3.75
N PRO A 458 -18.96 10.87 -4.83
CA PRO A 458 -20.11 11.35 -5.58
C PRO A 458 -21.40 10.92 -4.88
N LEU A 459 -22.00 11.84 -4.13
CA LEU A 459 -23.35 11.71 -3.58
C LEU A 459 -24.33 12.29 -4.61
N ALA A 460 -25.07 11.43 -5.28
CA ALA A 460 -25.89 11.85 -6.42
C ALA A 460 -27.36 11.46 -6.28
N THR A 461 -28.19 12.17 -7.05
CA THR A 461 -29.59 11.80 -7.31
C THR A 461 -29.71 10.40 -7.92
N THR A 462 -30.92 9.86 -7.96
CA THR A 462 -31.18 8.51 -8.47
C THR A 462 -30.72 8.34 -9.92
N SER A 463 -31.01 9.32 -10.78
CA SER A 463 -30.52 9.37 -12.16
C SER A 463 -29.04 9.75 -12.31
N GLY A 464 -28.41 10.37 -11.30
CA GLY A 464 -27.07 10.94 -11.39
C GLY A 464 -27.02 12.33 -12.04
N SER A 465 -28.18 12.95 -12.31
CA SER A 465 -28.33 14.28 -12.89
C SER A 465 -27.71 15.42 -12.06
N TYR A 466 -27.63 15.25 -10.74
CA TYR A 466 -27.00 16.19 -9.83
C TYR A 466 -26.13 15.45 -8.83
N THR A 467 -24.86 15.82 -8.77
CA THR A 467 -23.85 15.14 -7.97
C THR A 467 -23.11 16.13 -7.08
N LEU A 468 -23.15 15.89 -5.78
CA LEU A 468 -22.28 16.54 -4.81
C LEU A 468 -21.01 15.69 -4.64
N TRP A 469 -19.85 16.33 -4.80
CA TRP A 469 -18.56 15.72 -4.57
C TRP A 469 -18.06 16.10 -3.19
N VAL A 470 -18.03 15.13 -2.27
CA VAL A 470 -17.61 15.32 -0.88
C VAL A 470 -16.17 14.87 -0.69
N TYR A 471 -15.36 15.70 -0.04
CA TYR A 471 -13.96 15.44 0.25
C TYR A 471 -13.78 14.77 1.62
N TYR A 472 -13.42 13.49 1.62
CA TYR A 472 -13.29 12.66 2.83
C TYR A 472 -12.40 13.30 3.93
N PRO A 473 -11.23 13.88 3.62
CA PRO A 473 -10.36 14.47 4.63
C PRO A 473 -10.97 15.66 5.39
N SER A 474 -11.97 16.34 4.81
CA SER A 474 -12.68 17.49 5.39
C SER A 474 -14.03 17.14 6.01
N LEU A 475 -14.35 15.85 6.16
CA LEU A 475 -15.62 15.44 6.77
C LEU A 475 -15.73 15.91 8.21
N SER A 476 -16.94 16.32 8.56
CA SER A 476 -17.34 16.66 9.91
C SER A 476 -18.80 16.27 10.15
N SER A 477 -19.27 16.37 11.39
CA SER A 477 -20.70 16.22 11.71
C SER A 477 -21.59 17.28 11.02
N GLN A 478 -21.01 18.35 10.45
CA GLN A 478 -21.74 19.39 9.73
C GLN A 478 -21.80 19.16 8.22
N THR A 479 -21.05 18.20 7.67
CA THR A 479 -20.94 18.02 6.21
C THR A 479 -22.30 17.77 5.55
N LEU A 480 -23.15 16.91 6.13
CA LEU A 480 -24.46 16.62 5.54
C LEU A 480 -25.41 17.83 5.64
N TYR A 481 -25.38 18.55 6.76
CA TYR A 481 -26.15 19.80 6.91
C TYR A 481 -25.70 20.88 5.91
N THR A 482 -24.39 21.01 5.70
CA THR A 482 -23.81 21.93 4.71
C THR A 482 -24.24 21.55 3.29
N ALA A 483 -24.20 20.26 2.95
CA ALA A 483 -24.68 19.75 1.67
C ALA A 483 -26.16 20.13 1.41
N ILE A 484 -27.00 20.03 2.44
CA ILE A 484 -28.42 20.37 2.35
C ILE A 484 -28.61 21.89 2.19
N ASN A 485 -28.07 22.68 3.13
CA ASN A 485 -28.37 24.10 3.25
C ASN A 485 -27.72 24.95 2.14
N ASP A 486 -26.49 24.60 1.74
CA ASP A 486 -25.69 25.46 0.86
C ASP A 486 -25.76 25.02 -0.60
N PHE A 487 -26.19 23.78 -0.88
CA PHE A 487 -26.24 23.24 -2.23
C PHE A 487 -27.63 22.76 -2.64
N ILE A 488 -28.28 21.88 -1.87
CA ILE A 488 -29.53 21.25 -2.31
C ILE A 488 -30.72 22.20 -2.18
N GLU A 489 -30.91 22.87 -1.04
CA GLU A 489 -32.02 23.81 -0.82
C GLU A 489 -32.00 24.99 -1.82
N PRO A 490 -30.85 25.65 -2.09
CA PRO A 490 -30.78 26.68 -3.13
C PRO A 490 -31.13 26.14 -4.52
N LYS A 491 -30.64 24.95 -4.87
CA LYS A 491 -30.93 24.34 -6.18
C LYS A 491 -32.40 23.95 -6.30
N LEU A 492 -32.98 23.39 -5.25
CA LEU A 492 -34.40 23.03 -5.21
C LEU A 492 -35.29 24.26 -5.35
N LYS A 493 -34.94 25.38 -4.72
CA LYS A 493 -35.63 26.66 -4.91
C LYS A 493 -35.53 27.16 -6.34
N GLN A 494 -34.36 27.06 -6.98
CA GLN A 494 -34.17 27.42 -8.39
C GLN A 494 -35.06 26.56 -9.30
N VAL A 495 -34.95 25.23 -9.20
CA VAL A 495 -35.72 24.30 -10.02
C VAL A 495 -37.23 24.46 -9.81
N GLY A 496 -37.67 24.63 -8.56
CA GLY A 496 -39.08 24.89 -8.25
C GLY A 496 -39.61 26.18 -8.87
N ASN A 497 -38.81 27.26 -8.91
CA ASN A 497 -39.18 28.49 -9.61
C ASN A 497 -39.32 28.26 -11.12
N ASP A 498 -38.41 27.49 -11.74
CA ASP A 498 -38.44 27.17 -13.17
C ASP A 498 -39.67 26.30 -13.52
N VAL A 499 -39.99 25.31 -12.67
CA VAL A 499 -41.20 24.49 -12.77
C VAL A 499 -42.45 25.37 -12.68
N VAL A 500 -42.52 26.29 -11.72
CA VAL A 500 -43.66 27.22 -11.57
C VAL A 500 -43.79 28.14 -12.79
N ALA A 501 -42.67 28.67 -13.32
CA ALA A 501 -42.67 29.53 -14.49
C ALA A 501 -43.22 28.80 -15.74
N LEU A 502 -42.79 27.56 -15.97
CA LEU A 502 -43.31 26.73 -17.06
C LEU A 502 -44.76 26.32 -16.82
N ARG A 503 -45.15 26.00 -15.58
CA ARG A 503 -46.53 25.69 -15.22
C ARG A 503 -47.48 26.85 -15.53
N ASN A 504 -47.05 28.08 -15.25
CA ASN A 504 -47.83 29.30 -15.51
C ASN A 504 -48.03 29.58 -17.01
N LYS A 505 -47.13 29.11 -17.89
CA LYS A 505 -47.34 29.17 -19.35
C LYS A 505 -48.47 28.24 -19.81
N GLY A 506 -48.80 27.20 -19.05
CA GLY A 506 -49.96 26.33 -19.31
C GLY A 506 -49.97 25.76 -20.72
N ALA A 507 -51.08 26.00 -21.45
CA ALA A 507 -51.26 25.55 -22.84
C ALA A 507 -50.44 26.34 -23.88
N ALA A 508 -49.80 27.44 -23.50
CA ALA A 508 -48.91 28.21 -24.38
C ALA A 508 -47.50 27.62 -24.48
N ARG A 509 -47.22 26.50 -23.80
CA ARG A 509 -45.93 25.81 -23.86
C ARG A 509 -45.67 25.20 -25.23
N SER A 510 -44.46 25.40 -25.74
CA SER A 510 -43.97 24.67 -26.90
C SER A 510 -43.74 23.19 -26.55
N ARG A 511 -43.58 22.33 -27.57
CA ARG A 511 -43.24 20.91 -27.36
C ARG A 511 -41.93 20.73 -26.59
N GLU A 512 -40.97 21.63 -26.79
CA GLU A 512 -39.69 21.61 -26.07
C GLU A 512 -39.87 22.03 -24.61
N GLU A 513 -40.70 23.04 -24.36
CA GLU A 513 -41.03 23.50 -23.00
C GLU A 513 -41.84 22.45 -22.21
N GLU A 514 -42.69 21.65 -22.87
CA GLU A 514 -43.39 20.53 -22.23
C GLU A 514 -42.38 19.46 -21.78
N LYS A 515 -41.45 19.09 -22.66
CA LYS A 515 -40.39 18.11 -22.33
C LYS A 515 -39.47 18.61 -21.21
N GLN A 516 -39.11 19.91 -21.25
CA GLN A 516 -38.33 20.54 -20.18
C GLN A 516 -39.10 20.52 -18.86
N PHE A 517 -40.40 20.83 -18.87
CA PHE A 517 -41.24 20.78 -17.67
C PHE A 517 -41.26 19.39 -17.04
N GLU A 518 -41.51 18.33 -17.82
CA GLU A 518 -41.48 16.95 -17.33
C GLU A 518 -40.12 16.57 -16.73
N SER A 519 -39.03 16.97 -17.39
CA SER A 519 -37.67 16.73 -16.90
C SER A 519 -37.37 17.46 -15.60
N LEU A 520 -37.83 18.72 -15.47
CA LEU A 520 -37.63 19.53 -14.27
C LEU A 520 -38.48 19.03 -13.09
N GLN A 521 -39.71 18.55 -13.34
CA GLN A 521 -40.52 17.91 -12.29
C GLN A 521 -39.85 16.63 -11.77
N THR A 522 -39.32 15.81 -12.67
CA THR A 522 -38.58 14.59 -12.28
C THR A 522 -37.34 14.96 -11.48
N PHE A 523 -36.61 15.98 -11.92
CA PHE A 523 -35.42 16.47 -11.25
C PHE A 523 -35.71 17.08 -9.87
N GLU A 524 -36.79 17.85 -9.74
CA GLU A 524 -37.26 18.40 -8.45
C GLU A 524 -37.55 17.29 -7.44
N LEU A 525 -38.26 16.23 -7.87
CA LEU A 525 -38.54 15.06 -7.02
C LEU A 525 -37.24 14.36 -6.60
N GLU A 526 -36.30 14.14 -7.51
CA GLU A 526 -35.01 13.53 -7.17
C GLU A 526 -34.18 14.37 -6.19
N LEU A 527 -34.22 15.71 -6.30
CA LEU A 527 -33.57 16.61 -5.35
C LEU A 527 -34.23 16.55 -3.97
N MET A 528 -35.57 16.47 -3.91
CA MET A 528 -36.30 16.26 -2.66
C MET A 528 -35.91 14.93 -2.00
N GLU A 529 -35.84 13.84 -2.78
CA GLU A 529 -35.41 12.52 -2.27
C GLU A 529 -33.98 12.55 -1.72
N LEU A 530 -33.06 13.22 -2.44
CA LEU A 530 -31.67 13.38 -2.00
C LEU A 530 -31.60 14.16 -0.69
N ARG A 531 -32.31 15.30 -0.61
CA ARG A 531 -32.40 16.12 0.61
C ARG A 531 -32.93 15.30 1.79
N ASP A 532 -34.08 14.64 1.61
CA ASP A 532 -34.77 13.94 2.69
C ASP A 532 -33.93 12.75 3.19
N THR A 533 -33.21 12.08 2.28
CA THR A 533 -32.24 11.03 2.65
C THR A 533 -31.09 11.60 3.49
N LEU A 534 -30.53 12.74 3.10
CA LEU A 534 -29.46 13.38 3.86
C LEU A 534 -29.95 13.89 5.23
N LEU A 535 -31.13 14.50 5.30
CA LEU A 535 -31.75 14.96 6.55
C LEU A 535 -32.00 13.81 7.52
N LYS A 536 -32.38 12.64 7.00
CA LYS A 536 -32.55 11.42 7.82
C LYS A 536 -31.23 10.93 8.42
N LEU A 537 -30.13 11.06 7.68
CA LEU A 537 -28.81 10.57 8.11
C LEU A 537 -28.07 11.56 9.01
N ALA A 538 -28.23 12.87 8.77
CA ALA A 538 -27.44 13.93 9.39
C ALA A 538 -27.40 13.92 10.95
N PRO A 539 -28.51 13.66 11.68
CA PRO A 539 -28.49 13.70 13.14
C PRO A 539 -27.55 12.67 13.78
N THR A 540 -27.43 11.49 13.17
CA THR A 540 -26.63 10.36 13.69
C THR A 540 -25.26 10.29 13.03
N TYR A 541 -25.09 10.90 11.86
CA TYR A 541 -23.83 10.86 11.11
C TYR A 541 -22.75 11.74 11.74
N LYS A 542 -21.93 11.13 12.60
CA LYS A 542 -20.73 11.75 13.16
C LYS A 542 -19.49 10.98 12.67
N PRO A 543 -18.94 11.33 11.50
CA PRO A 543 -17.84 10.59 10.90
C PRO A 543 -16.56 10.71 11.75
N ASN A 544 -15.81 9.62 11.85
CA ASN A 544 -14.45 9.62 12.40
C ASN A 544 -13.51 9.00 11.38
N ARG A 545 -12.45 9.73 10.99
CA ARG A 545 -11.48 9.26 10.01
C ARG A 545 -10.72 8.01 10.45
N ASP A 546 -10.61 7.79 11.76
CA ASP A 546 -9.96 6.59 12.32
C ASP A 546 -10.75 5.31 12.01
N ASP A 547 -12.04 5.39 11.70
CA ASP A 547 -12.84 4.23 11.26
C ASP A 547 -12.48 3.80 9.82
N GLY A 548 -11.84 4.70 9.08
CA GLY A 548 -11.45 4.51 7.70
C GLY A 548 -12.57 4.82 6.68
N VAL A 549 -12.17 5.00 5.42
CA VAL A 549 -13.03 5.44 4.31
C VAL A 549 -14.25 4.54 4.15
N GLN A 550 -14.05 3.23 4.11
CA GLN A 550 -15.11 2.26 3.82
C GLN A 550 -16.21 2.27 4.88
N ILE A 551 -15.86 2.31 6.18
CA ILE A 551 -16.83 2.41 7.27
C ILE A 551 -17.49 3.79 7.27
N THR A 552 -16.71 4.85 7.09
CA THR A 552 -17.22 6.24 7.11
C THR A 552 -18.21 6.51 5.97
N ALA A 553 -18.03 5.87 4.81
CA ALA A 553 -18.94 5.96 3.67
C ALA A 553 -20.16 5.02 3.76
N ALA A 554 -20.14 4.01 4.66
CA ALA A 554 -21.16 2.97 4.73
C ALA A 554 -22.60 3.49 4.88
N PRO A 555 -22.92 4.45 5.77
CA PRO A 555 -24.29 4.95 5.88
C PRO A 555 -24.80 5.67 4.62
N LEU A 556 -23.87 6.18 3.80
CA LEU A 556 -24.16 6.95 2.59
C LEU A 556 -24.33 6.05 1.35
N TRP A 557 -24.26 4.72 1.50
CA TRP A 557 -24.36 3.76 0.39
C TRP A 557 -25.54 3.97 -0.57
N PRO A 558 -26.74 4.42 -0.14
CA PRO A 558 -27.85 4.63 -1.05
C PRO A 558 -27.60 5.74 -2.07
N LEU A 559 -26.64 6.64 -1.81
CA LEU A 559 -26.36 7.85 -2.60
C LEU A 559 -25.29 7.63 -3.69
N PHE A 560 -24.42 6.62 -3.54
CA PHE A 560 -23.40 6.30 -4.54
C PHE A 560 -23.98 5.57 -5.76
N ARG A 561 -23.68 6.02 -6.97
CA ARG A 561 -24.17 5.38 -8.21
C ARG A 561 -23.28 4.25 -8.73
N TYR A 562 -21.97 4.32 -8.48
CA TYR A 562 -21.02 3.33 -8.98
C TYR A 562 -21.19 1.98 -8.27
N LYS A 563 -21.78 1.01 -8.97
CA LYS A 563 -22.26 -0.27 -8.39
C LYS A 563 -21.21 -1.09 -7.67
N PRO A 564 -19.97 -1.24 -8.17
CA PRO A 564 -18.93 -2.01 -7.46
C PRO A 564 -18.61 -1.43 -6.08
N TRP A 565 -18.52 -0.11 -5.95
CA TRP A 565 -18.30 0.54 -4.66
C TRP A 565 -19.55 0.50 -3.79
N GLN A 566 -20.71 0.84 -4.34
CA GLN A 566 -21.99 0.81 -3.63
C GLN A 566 -22.23 -0.54 -2.95
N LYS A 567 -21.92 -1.66 -3.64
CA LYS A 567 -22.02 -3.01 -3.06
C LYS A 567 -21.10 -3.17 -1.85
N VAL A 568 -19.83 -2.79 -1.96
CA VAL A 568 -18.85 -2.89 -0.86
C VAL A 568 -19.32 -2.13 0.38
N ILE A 569 -19.77 -0.89 0.23
CA ILE A 569 -20.20 -0.07 1.37
C ILE A 569 -21.58 -0.48 1.91
N LYS A 570 -22.47 -1.03 1.08
CA LYS A 570 -23.72 -1.65 1.53
C LYS A 570 -23.46 -2.91 2.37
N ASP A 571 -22.56 -3.77 1.91
CA ASP A 571 -22.16 -4.97 2.66
C ASP A 571 -21.47 -4.58 3.98
N THR A 572 -20.69 -3.49 3.96
CA THR A 572 -20.07 -2.91 5.18
C THR A 572 -21.12 -2.39 6.15
N TRP A 573 -22.15 -1.70 5.66
CA TRP A 573 -23.27 -1.23 6.47
C TRP A 573 -24.02 -2.39 7.15
N ALA A 574 -24.28 -3.47 6.42
CA ALA A 574 -24.92 -4.66 6.99
C ALA A 574 -24.05 -5.34 8.07
N LYS A 575 -22.71 -5.31 7.93
CA LYS A 575 -21.78 -5.82 8.95
C LYS A 575 -21.71 -4.91 10.19
N LEU A 576 -21.81 -3.59 10.00
CA LEU A 576 -21.97 -2.62 11.09
C LEU A 576 -23.24 -2.90 11.89
N GLU A 577 -24.38 -3.11 11.22
CA GLU A 577 -25.67 -3.44 11.85
C GLU A 577 -25.61 -4.74 12.67
N LYS A 578 -24.89 -5.76 12.18
CA LYS A 578 -24.66 -7.03 12.89
C LYS A 578 -23.68 -6.89 14.07
N GLY A 579 -22.91 -5.81 14.10
CA GLY A 579 -21.93 -5.52 15.13
C GLY A 579 -20.58 -6.18 14.94
N ASP A 580 -20.22 -6.55 13.70
CA ASP A 580 -18.89 -7.07 13.33
C ASP A 580 -17.81 -5.98 13.47
N PHE A 581 -18.22 -4.72 13.35
CA PHE A 581 -17.34 -3.55 13.42
C PHE A 581 -17.64 -2.67 14.65
N ASN A 582 -18.01 -3.28 15.77
CA ASN A 582 -18.31 -2.56 17.02
C ASN A 582 -17.14 -1.74 17.57
N TRP A 583 -15.93 -1.94 17.06
CA TRP A 583 -14.76 -1.11 17.38
C TRP A 583 -14.80 0.28 16.72
N ALA A 584 -15.62 0.47 15.68
CA ALA A 584 -15.71 1.74 14.96
C ALA A 584 -16.54 2.76 15.75
N HIS A 585 -16.13 4.03 15.72
CA HIS A 585 -16.85 5.13 16.37
C HIS A 585 -18.23 5.33 15.74
N LEU A 586 -18.34 5.11 14.43
CA LEU A 586 -19.62 5.17 13.73
C LEU A 586 -20.62 4.14 14.28
N ALA A 587 -20.17 2.93 14.64
CA ALA A 587 -21.04 1.94 15.29
C ALA A 587 -21.56 2.45 16.64
N MET A 588 -20.71 3.13 17.42
CA MET A 588 -21.09 3.76 18.70
C MET A 588 -22.12 4.89 18.52
N ASN A 589 -22.09 5.62 17.40
CA ASN A 589 -23.07 6.66 17.11
C ASN A 589 -24.46 6.09 16.77
N TYR A 590 -24.52 4.99 16.00
CA TYR A 590 -25.78 4.38 15.58
C TYR A 590 -26.37 3.41 16.62
N TRP A 591 -25.51 2.68 17.35
CA TRP A 591 -25.92 1.64 18.32
C TRP A 591 -25.15 1.73 19.65
N PRO A 592 -25.25 2.84 20.40
CA PRO A 592 -24.44 3.09 21.59
C PRO A 592 -24.61 2.03 22.69
N GLU A 593 -25.84 1.58 22.95
CA GLU A 593 -26.13 0.61 24.01
C GLU A 593 -25.50 -0.76 23.73
N CYS A 594 -25.67 -1.27 22.50
CA CYS A 594 -25.09 -2.54 22.07
C CYS A 594 -23.56 -2.53 22.15
N VAL A 595 -22.92 -1.43 21.73
CA VAL A 595 -21.46 -1.28 21.78
C VAL A 595 -20.96 -1.20 23.23
N ARG A 596 -21.61 -0.41 24.09
CA ARG A 596 -21.24 -0.28 25.51
C ARG A 596 -21.35 -1.60 26.28
N GLU A 597 -22.38 -2.40 26.03
CA GLU A 597 -22.51 -3.71 26.67
C GLU A 597 -21.37 -4.66 26.27
N LYS A 598 -20.95 -4.67 24.99
CA LYS A 598 -19.80 -5.48 24.56
C LYS A 598 -18.48 -5.00 25.16
N CYS A 599 -18.31 -3.71 25.43
CA CYS A 599 -17.10 -3.19 26.07
C CYS A 599 -16.88 -3.74 27.49
N LYS A 600 -17.94 -4.19 28.18
CA LYS A 600 -17.81 -4.79 29.52
C LYS A 600 -17.07 -6.12 29.50
N SER A 601 -17.16 -6.89 28.42
CA SER A 601 -16.55 -8.22 28.29
C SER A 601 -15.39 -8.28 27.30
N ASP A 602 -15.23 -7.29 26.42
CA ASP A 602 -14.13 -7.21 25.46
C ASP A 602 -13.23 -5.99 25.73
N LYS A 603 -12.04 -6.27 26.27
CA LYS A 603 -11.02 -5.26 26.59
C LYS A 603 -10.58 -4.47 25.35
N SER A 604 -10.48 -5.12 24.19
CA SER A 604 -10.05 -4.47 22.95
C SER A 604 -11.08 -3.46 22.45
N LEU A 605 -12.38 -3.78 22.59
CA LEU A 605 -13.46 -2.84 22.28
C LEU A 605 -13.51 -1.68 23.29
N ALA A 606 -13.33 -1.96 24.58
CA ALA A 606 -13.28 -0.93 25.61
C ALA A 606 -12.17 0.10 25.33
N ILE A 607 -10.96 -0.38 24.98
CA ILE A 607 -9.82 0.47 24.58
C ILE A 607 -10.14 1.29 23.31
N ALA A 608 -10.88 0.74 22.35
CA ALA A 608 -11.23 1.44 21.12
C ALA A 608 -12.05 2.70 21.40
N HIS A 609 -12.94 2.63 22.39
CA HIS A 609 -13.89 3.68 22.74
C HIS A 609 -13.48 4.53 23.94
N GLY A 610 -12.33 4.23 24.57
CA GLY A 610 -11.90 4.90 25.80
C GLY A 610 -12.82 4.60 27.00
N LEU A 611 -13.36 3.38 27.05
CA LEU A 611 -14.31 2.90 28.06
C LEU A 611 -13.71 1.76 28.90
N GLU A 612 -12.39 1.76 29.11
CA GLU A 612 -11.69 0.74 29.89
C GLU A 612 -12.20 0.64 31.34
N ASP A 613 -12.79 1.69 31.88
CA ASP A 613 -13.47 1.73 33.18
C ASP A 613 -14.70 0.82 33.25
N LEU A 614 -15.33 0.51 32.11
CA LEU A 614 -16.48 -0.40 32.04
C LEU A 614 -16.07 -1.88 31.94
N TYR A 615 -14.81 -2.18 31.61
CA TYR A 615 -14.35 -3.55 31.38
C TYR A 615 -14.25 -4.35 32.69
N VAL A 616 -14.83 -5.56 32.68
CA VAL A 616 -14.77 -6.50 33.80
C VAL A 616 -13.92 -7.71 33.37
N GLU A 617 -12.80 -7.91 34.04
CA GLU A 617 -11.92 -9.05 33.76
C GLU A 617 -12.63 -10.36 34.13
N PRO A 618 -12.76 -11.33 33.20
CA PRO A 618 -13.44 -12.58 33.49
C PRO A 618 -12.63 -13.40 34.50
N GLU A 619 -13.32 -14.00 35.49
CA GLU A 619 -12.68 -14.86 36.49
C GLU A 619 -11.88 -15.98 35.80
N GLY A 620 -10.58 -16.06 36.10
CA GLY A 620 -9.67 -16.97 35.42
C GLY A 620 -10.10 -18.42 35.57
N GLN A 621 -10.37 -19.11 34.45
CA GLN A 621 -10.61 -20.55 34.47
C GLN A 621 -9.38 -21.27 35.04
N PRO A 622 -9.54 -22.18 36.03
CA PRO A 622 -8.43 -22.90 36.61
C PRO A 622 -7.69 -23.69 35.54
N LYS A 623 -6.37 -23.52 35.48
CA LYS A 623 -5.49 -24.24 34.54
C LYS A 623 -5.75 -25.74 34.67
N LYS A 624 -6.38 -26.36 33.67
CA LYS A 624 -6.46 -27.83 33.59
C LYS A 624 -5.04 -28.38 33.58
N ALA A 625 -4.67 -29.06 34.66
CA ALA A 625 -3.40 -29.78 34.76
C ALA A 625 -3.32 -30.75 33.58
N ARG A 626 -2.26 -30.63 32.79
CA ARG A 626 -1.95 -31.55 31.70
C ARG A 626 -1.56 -32.88 32.33
N ASP A 627 -2.44 -33.88 32.26
CA ASP A 627 -2.12 -35.24 32.69
C ASP A 627 -0.90 -35.74 31.90
N ARG A 628 0.23 -35.90 32.61
CA ARG A 628 1.38 -36.64 32.10
C ARG A 628 0.96 -38.10 31.96
N LYS A 629 0.76 -38.55 30.71
CA LYS A 629 0.69 -39.97 30.38
C LYS A 629 1.94 -40.65 30.91
N LYS A 630 1.80 -41.44 31.99
CA LYS A 630 2.81 -42.40 32.44
C LYS A 630 3.02 -43.39 31.29
N VAL A 631 4.25 -43.45 30.79
CA VAL A 631 4.73 -44.57 29.98
C VAL A 631 4.69 -45.80 30.89
N GLY A 632 3.83 -46.77 30.54
CA GLY A 632 3.80 -48.07 31.19
C GLY A 632 5.01 -48.89 30.75
N GLY A 633 5.75 -49.40 31.72
CA GLY A 633 6.66 -50.53 31.57
C GLY A 633 6.15 -51.73 32.38
N ALA A 634 6.67 -52.91 32.04
CA ALA A 634 6.28 -54.28 32.40
C ALA A 634 5.21 -54.86 31.43
N GLU A 635 5.43 -55.96 30.72
CA GLU A 635 6.41 -57.07 30.80
C GLU A 635 7.02 -57.41 29.42
#